data_AF-A0A3D1Z9N9-F1
#
_entry.id   AF-A0A3D1Z9N9-F1
#
_cell.length_a   1.000
_cell.length_b   1.000
_cell.length_c   1.000
_cell.angle_alpha   90.00
_cell.angle_beta   90.00
_cell.angle_gamma   90.00
#
_symmetry.space_group_name_H-M   'P 1'
#
loop_
_entity.id
_entity.type
_entity.pdbx_description
1 polymer ?
#
loop_
_entity_poly.entity_id
_entity_poly.type
_entity_poly.pdbx_seq_one_letter_code
_entity_poly.pdbx_strand_id
1 'polypeptide(L)'
;MHPNGSWYAHPDNYKPETFETLVYSLKRVCEAAESEGTMLAIEDHTLSILDTPERIAELIEVVGSDTLRFNMDPVNFVGSVPQAFSTTELIDYLFDVLGR
;
A
#
# COMPACT_ATOMS: atom_id res chain seq x y z
N MET A 1 9.85 1.45 -20.32
CA MET A 1 9.54 0.07 -19.92
C MET A 1 10.83 -0.61 -19.49
N HIS A 2 10.84 -1.27 -18.33
CA HIS A 2 12.02 -2.01 -17.86
C HIS A 2 12.30 -3.20 -18.81
N PRO A 3 13.56 -3.53 -19.15
CA PRO A 3 13.88 -4.58 -20.12
C PRO A 3 13.38 -5.97 -19.71
N ASN A 4 13.16 -6.20 -18.41
CA ASN A 4 12.67 -7.48 -17.88
C ASN A 4 11.13 -7.52 -17.69
N GLY A 5 10.40 -6.50 -18.17
CA GLY A 5 8.94 -6.43 -18.11
C GLY A 5 8.39 -5.36 -17.16
N SER A 6 7.09 -5.06 -17.29
CA SER A 6 6.39 -4.01 -16.53
C SER A 6 6.31 -4.28 -15.03
N TRP A 7 6.41 -5.55 -14.64
CA TRP A 7 6.22 -6.04 -13.28
C TRP A 7 7.56 -6.39 -12.62
N TYR A 8 8.66 -5.80 -13.09
CA TYR A 8 9.96 -6.00 -12.48
C TYR A 8 10.14 -5.00 -11.33
N ALA A 9 9.95 -5.45 -10.10
CA ALA A 9 10.12 -4.62 -8.91
C ALA A 9 11.54 -4.05 -8.83
N HIS A 10 11.66 -2.83 -8.32
CA HIS A 10 12.96 -2.23 -8.07
C HIS A 10 13.49 -2.75 -6.72
N PRO A 11 14.76 -3.18 -6.62
CA PRO A 11 15.32 -3.74 -5.38
C PRO A 11 15.27 -2.77 -4.20
N ASP A 12 15.21 -1.47 -4.48
CA ASP A 12 15.18 -0.43 -3.46
C ASP A 12 13.79 -0.15 -2.89
N ASN A 13 12.71 -0.75 -3.42
CA ASN A 13 11.34 -0.50 -2.94
C ASN A 13 11.18 -0.69 -1.42
N TYR A 14 11.95 -1.61 -0.85
CA TYR A 14 11.85 -2.00 0.56
C TYR A 14 12.85 -1.29 1.47
N LYS A 15 13.63 -0.34 0.93
CA LYS A 15 14.56 0.44 1.74
C LYS A 15 13.83 1.48 2.60
N PRO A 16 14.30 1.77 3.83
CA PRO A 16 13.69 2.78 4.68
C PRO A 16 13.55 4.15 4.01
N GLU A 17 14.59 4.61 3.31
CA GLU A 17 14.59 5.92 2.65
C GLU A 17 13.52 6.05 1.55
N THR A 18 13.15 4.94 0.92
CA THR A 18 12.12 4.92 -0.13
C THR A 18 10.74 5.09 0.47
N PHE A 19 10.49 4.48 1.63
CA PHE A 19 9.25 4.70 2.38
C PHE A 19 9.17 6.10 2.99
N GLU A 20 10.26 6.64 3.53
CA GLU A 20 10.31 8.03 3.99
C GLU A 20 9.98 9.01 2.86
N THR A 21 10.47 8.75 1.65
CA THR A 21 10.16 9.53 0.45
C THR A 21 8.67 9.44 0.08
N LEU A 22 8.08 8.25 0.19
CA LEU A 22 6.64 8.04 -0.02
C LEU A 22 5.81 8.82 0.99
N VAL A 23 6.13 8.71 2.29
CA VAL A 23 5.47 9.44 3.38
C VAL A 23 5.53 10.95 3.12
N TYR A 24 6.72 11.48 2.83
CA TYR A 24 6.91 12.91 2.55
C TYR A 24 6.05 13.38 1.38
N SER A 25 6.03 12.61 0.29
CA SER A 25 5.25 12.96 -0.89
C SER A 25 3.75 12.89 -0.61
N LEU A 26 3.30 11.85 0.09
CA LEU A 26 1.88 11.61 0.34
C LEU A 26 1.28 12.65 1.29
N LYS A 27 2.03 13.12 2.30
CA LYS A 27 1.60 14.25 3.16
C LYS A 27 1.22 15.48 2.34
N ARG A 28 2.04 15.84 1.34
CA ARG A 28 1.77 16.99 0.47
C ARG A 28 0.56 16.79 -0.44
N VAL A 29 0.32 15.55 -0.89
CA VAL A 29 -0.88 15.23 -1.67
C VAL A 29 -2.13 15.30 -0.78
N CYS A 30 -2.04 14.83 0.46
CA CYS A 30 -3.12 14.89 1.44
C CYS A 30 -3.48 16.34 1.81
N GLU A 31 -2.50 17.22 2.00
CA GLU A 31 -2.74 18.66 2.23
C GLU A 31 -3.59 19.27 1.10
N ALA A 32 -3.31 18.92 -0.16
CA ALA A 32 -4.12 19.37 -1.28
C ALA A 32 -5.52 18.75 -1.28
N ALA A 33 -5.61 17.43 -1.03
CA ALA A 33 -6.89 16.73 -0.97
C ALA A 33 -7.81 17.26 0.14
N GLU A 34 -7.26 17.62 1.30
CA GLU A 34 -7.98 18.29 2.39
C GLU A 34 -8.56 19.63 1.94
N SER A 35 -7.78 20.45 1.24
CA SER A 35 -8.24 21.76 0.74
C SER A 35 -9.38 21.65 -0.28
N GLU A 36 -9.40 20.56 -1.05
CA GLU A 36 -10.41 20.27 -2.07
C GLU A 36 -11.56 19.39 -1.54
N GLY A 37 -11.54 19.01 -0.26
CA GLY A 37 -12.55 18.11 0.33
C GLY A 37 -12.63 16.74 -0.37
N THR A 38 -11.52 16.23 -0.88
CA THR A 38 -11.43 14.98 -1.64
C THR A 38 -10.79 13.86 -0.82
N MET A 39 -11.37 12.66 -0.91
CA MET A 39 -10.78 11.46 -0.31
C MET A 39 -9.77 10.83 -1.26
N LEU A 40 -8.67 10.34 -0.70
CA LEU A 40 -7.64 9.57 -1.38
C LEU A 40 -7.69 8.12 -0.92
N ALA A 41 -7.63 7.19 -1.87
CA ALA A 41 -7.49 5.78 -1.58
C ALA A 41 -6.15 5.30 -2.16
N ILE A 42 -5.21 4.94 -1.28
CA ILE A 42 -3.95 4.33 -1.70
C ILE A 42 -4.19 2.84 -1.97
N GLU A 43 -3.62 2.31 -3.04
CA GLU A 43 -3.66 0.89 -3.38
C GLU A 43 -2.25 0.32 -3.21
N ASP A 44 -2.15 -0.92 -2.73
CA ASP A 44 -0.90 -1.63 -2.55
C ASP A 44 -0.54 -2.48 -3.76
N HIS A 45 0.66 -3.06 -3.75
CA HIS A 45 1.00 -4.19 -4.60
C HIS A 45 2.24 -4.87 -4.04
N THR A 46 2.32 -6.21 -4.07
CA THR A 46 3.52 -6.99 -3.67
C THR A 46 4.84 -6.56 -4.33
N LEU A 47 4.76 -5.81 -5.44
CA LEU A 47 5.91 -5.33 -6.22
C LEU A 47 6.23 -3.86 -5.97
N SER A 48 5.48 -3.20 -5.07
CA SER A 48 5.61 -1.79 -4.73
C SER A 48 6.32 -1.60 -3.38
N ILE A 49 6.36 -0.36 -2.91
CA ILE A 49 6.85 0.00 -1.56
C ILE A 49 5.88 -0.51 -0.47
N LEU A 50 4.61 -0.69 -0.83
CA LEU A 50 3.52 -1.14 0.03
C LEU A 50 3.21 -2.59 -0.32
N ASP A 51 3.97 -3.52 0.24
CA ASP A 51 3.90 -4.96 -0.06
C ASP A 51 3.24 -5.78 1.04
N THR A 52 3.02 -5.18 2.21
CA THR A 52 2.45 -5.83 3.39
C THR A 52 1.38 -4.95 4.05
N PRO A 53 0.36 -5.56 4.69
CA PRO A 53 -0.69 -4.81 5.35
C PRO A 53 -0.16 -3.93 6.50
N GLU A 54 0.89 -4.37 7.20
CA GLU A 54 1.54 -3.59 8.26
C GLU A 54 2.15 -2.31 7.71
N ARG A 55 2.80 -2.39 6.54
CA ARG A 55 3.43 -1.24 5.89
C ARG A 55 2.42 -0.18 5.51
N ILE A 56 1.23 -0.60 5.09
CA ILE A 56 0.11 0.29 4.74
C ILE A 56 -0.48 0.91 6.01
N ALA A 57 -0.67 0.13 7.06
CA ALA A 57 -1.13 0.64 8.35
C ALA A 57 -0.15 1.70 8.90
N GLU A 58 1.16 1.40 8.86
CA GLU A 58 2.23 2.34 9.23
C GLU A 58 2.19 3.61 8.39
N LEU A 59 2.03 3.49 7.06
CA LEU A 59 1.94 4.64 6.16
C LEU A 59 0.77 5.55 6.55
N ILE A 60 -0.42 4.98 6.74
CA ILE A 60 -1.63 5.73 7.09
C ILE A 60 -1.44 6.45 8.43
N GLU A 61 -0.90 5.75 9.43
CA GLU A 61 -0.62 6.31 10.76
C GLU A 61 0.38 7.47 10.68
N VAL A 62 1.50 7.28 9.98
CA VAL A 62 2.58 8.28 9.90
C VAL A 62 2.19 9.49 9.04
N VAL A 63 1.37 9.29 7.99
CA VAL A 63 0.82 10.39 7.18
C VAL A 63 -0.21 11.18 7.98
N GLY A 64 -1.10 10.49 8.70
CA GLY A 64 -2.01 11.10 9.68
C GLY A 64 -3.06 12.05 9.09
N SER A 65 -3.44 11.88 7.82
CA SER A 65 -4.49 12.69 7.17
C SER A 65 -5.85 12.00 7.24
N ASP A 66 -6.88 12.77 7.59
CA ASP A 66 -8.26 12.29 7.59
C ASP A 66 -8.77 11.95 6.19
N THR A 67 -8.13 12.46 5.13
CA THR A 67 -8.52 12.20 3.73
C THR A 67 -7.93 10.93 3.15
N LEU A 68 -6.92 10.33 3.79
CA LEU A 68 -6.23 9.16 3.28
C LEU A 68 -6.84 7.87 3.83
N ARG A 69 -7.23 6.95 2.95
CA ARG A 69 -7.69 5.60 3.27
C ARG A 69 -7.01 4.58 2.35
N PHE A 70 -7.27 3.30 2.61
CA PHE A 70 -6.77 2.20 1.82
C PHE A 70 -7.83 1.64 0.88
N ASN A 71 -7.49 1.45 -0.39
CA ASN A 71 -8.24 0.65 -1.35
C ASN A 71 -7.76 -0.79 -1.26
N MET A 72 -8.42 -1.61 -0.44
CA MET A 72 -8.01 -2.99 -0.22
C MET A 72 -8.33 -3.88 -1.42
N ASP A 73 -7.30 -4.24 -2.19
CA ASP A 73 -7.35 -5.32 -3.18
C ASP A 73 -6.57 -6.55 -2.66
N PRO A 74 -7.25 -7.59 -2.14
CA PRO A 74 -6.58 -8.78 -1.62
C PRO A 74 -5.72 -9.54 -2.63
N VAL A 75 -5.96 -9.39 -3.94
CA VAL A 75 -5.18 -10.09 -4.98
C VAL A 75 -3.72 -9.65 -4.95
N ASN A 76 -3.48 -8.39 -4.59
CA ASN A 76 -2.15 -7.80 -4.53
C ASN A 76 -1.25 -8.39 -3.42
N PHE A 77 -1.84 -9.11 -2.46
CA PHE A 77 -1.12 -9.83 -1.39
C PHE A 77 -1.00 -11.34 -1.61
N VAL A 78 -1.53 -11.88 -2.72
CA VAL A 78 -1.40 -13.30 -3.02
C VAL A 78 0.04 -13.61 -3.44
N GLY A 79 0.85 -14.09 -2.51
CA GLY A 79 2.27 -14.33 -2.70
C GLY A 79 2.62 -15.68 -3.33
N SER A 80 1.64 -16.58 -3.52
CA SER A 80 1.88 -17.90 -4.10
C SER A 80 0.66 -18.52 -4.76
N VAL A 81 0.89 -19.43 -5.72
CA VAL A 81 -0.19 -20.21 -6.37
C VAL A 81 -1.01 -21.02 -5.37
N PRO A 82 -0.43 -21.73 -4.37
CA PRO A 82 -1.23 -22.39 -3.35
C PRO A 82 -2.14 -21.45 -2.56
N GLN A 83 -1.65 -20.27 -2.17
CA GLN A 83 -2.45 -19.26 -1.47
C GLN A 83 -3.60 -18.74 -2.35
N ALA A 84 -3.41 -18.64 -3.67
CA ALA A 84 -4.46 -18.26 -4.61
C ALA A 84 -5.66 -19.24 -4.61
N PHE A 85 -5.45 -20.50 -4.22
CA PHE A 85 -6.52 -21.50 -4.13
C PHE A 85 -7.27 -21.48 -2.78
N SER A 86 -6.75 -20.77 -1.77
CA SER A 86 -7.37 -20.65 -0.45
C SER A 86 -6.97 -19.31 0.19
N THR A 87 -7.74 -18.26 -0.12
CA THR A 87 -7.43 -16.88 0.30
C THR A 87 -8.14 -16.44 1.58
N THR A 88 -8.95 -17.29 2.22
CA THR A 88 -9.73 -16.92 3.42
C THR A 88 -8.84 -16.38 4.53
N GLU A 89 -7.79 -17.12 4.91
CA GLU A 89 -6.85 -16.69 5.96
C GLU A 89 -6.16 -15.36 5.61
N LEU A 90 -5.85 -15.14 4.34
CA LEU A 90 -5.27 -13.87 3.87
C LEU A 90 -6.28 -12.73 4.03
N ILE A 91 -7.52 -12.89 3.57
CA ILE A 91 -8.54 -11.86 3.63
C ILE A 91 -8.86 -11.50 5.09
N ASP A 92 -9.02 -12.51 5.95
CA ASP A 92 -9.26 -12.31 7.38
C ASP A 92 -8.11 -11.51 8.01
N TYR A 93 -6.86 -11.86 7.67
CA TYR A 93 -5.68 -11.12 8.14
C TYR A 93 -5.66 -9.66 7.68
N LEU A 94 -6.03 -9.38 6.43
CA LEU A 94 -6.12 -8.00 5.94
C LEU A 94 -7.15 -7.18 6.72
N PHE A 95 -8.30 -7.76 7.07
CA PHE A 95 -9.30 -7.09 7.91
C PHE A 95 -8.79 -6.87 9.34
N ASP A 96 -8.10 -7.84 9.94
CA ASP A 96 -7.52 -7.69 11.29
C ASP A 96 -6.51 -6.53 11.35
N VAL A 97 -5.69 -6.36 10.32
CA VAL A 97 -4.66 -5.33 10.29
C VAL A 97 -5.22 -3.97 9.86
N LEU A 98 -6.08 -3.92 8.84
CA LEU A 98 -6.46 -2.69 8.12
C LEU A 98 -7.95 -2.30 8.24
N GLY A 99 -8.81 -3.14 8.81
CA GLY A 99 -10.26 -2.91 8.91
C GLY A 99 -10.70 -1.89 9.98
N ARG A 100 -9.88 -0.86 10.24
CA ARG A 100 -10.05 0.12 11.32
C ARG A 100 -10.68 1.42 10.83
#